data_AF-A0A7J0E9T8-F1
#
_entry.id   AF-A0A7J0E9T8-F1
#
_cell.length_a   1.000
_cell.length_b   1.000
_cell.length_c   1.000
_cell.angle_alpha   90.00
_cell.angle_beta   90.00
_cell.angle_gamma   90.00
#
_symmetry.space_group_name_H-M   'P 1'
#
loop_
_entity.id
_entity.type
_entity.pdbx_description
1 polymer ?
#
loop_
_entity_poly.entity_id
_entity_poly.type
_entity_poly.pdbx_seq_one_letter_code
_entity_poly.pdbx_strand_id
1 'polypeptide(L)' 'MQALCKVVTKSSEDVKQSIRRARQKALDAMKKAGSSYPKDDAERLEKEVEEVTKKFIKSAEDMCKAKEKEITAG' A
#
# COMPACT_ATOMS: atom_id res chain seq x y z
N MET A 1 18.09 -19.59 8.14
CA MET A 1 17.87 -18.21 7.66
C MET A 1 16.91 -18.12 6.48
N GLN A 2 17.07 -18.90 5.38
CA GLN A 2 16.16 -18.84 4.21
C GLN A 2 14.65 -18.95 4.52
N ALA A 3 14.25 -19.77 5.50
CA ALA A 3 12.85 -19.88 5.89
C ALA A 3 12.27 -18.58 6.46
N LEU A 4 13.07 -17.82 7.23
CA LEU A 4 12.66 -16.53 7.80
C LEU A 4 12.59 -15.44 6.72
N CYS A 5 13.54 -15.41 5.78
CA CYS A 5 13.46 -14.48 4.63
C CYS A 5 12.19 -14.72 3.82
N LYS A 6 11.83 -15.99 3.53
CA LYS A 6 10.57 -16.33 2.83
C LYS A 6 9.33 -15.81 3.57
N VAL A 7 9.30 -15.89 4.90
CA VAL A 7 8.19 -15.36 5.71
C VAL A 7 8.10 -13.85 5.63
N VAL A 8 9.24 -13.16 5.68
CA VAL A 8 9.30 -11.69 5.54
C VAL A 8 8.80 -11.25 4.17
N THR A 9 9.30 -11.86 3.09
CA THR A 9 8.86 -11.55 1.73
C THR A 9 7.36 -11.81 1.56
N LYS A 10 6.85 -12.95 2.05
CA LYS A 10 5.41 -13.27 1.99
C LYS A 10 4.57 -12.24 2.73
N SER A 11 4.99 -11.86 3.94
CA SER A 11 4.27 -10.87 4.76
C SER A 11 4.24 -9.50 4.06
N SER A 12 5.33 -9.11 3.40
CA SER A 12 5.40 -7.88 2.61
C SER A 12 4.44 -7.92 1.41
N GLU A 13 4.34 -9.04 0.70
CA GLU A 13 3.37 -9.20 -0.39
C GLU A 13 1.91 -9.12 0.10
N ASP A 14 1.59 -9.78 1.22
CA ASP A 14 0.25 -9.74 1.81
C ASP A 14 -0.16 -8.31 2.19
N VAL A 15 0.76 -7.53 2.75
CA VAL A 15 0.56 -6.10 3.05
C VAL A 15 0.36 -5.29 1.77
N LYS A 16 1.22 -5.46 0.76
CA LYS A 16 1.08 -4.76 -0.53
C LYS A 16 -0.24 -5.09 -1.22
N GLN A 17 -0.68 -6.34 -1.16
CA GLN A 17 -1.99 -6.75 -1.69
C GLN A 17 -3.13 -6.07 -0.92
N SER A 18 -3.03 -5.98 0.41
CA SER A 18 -4.02 -5.30 1.25
C SER A 18 -4.11 -3.80 0.93
N ILE A 19 -2.96 -3.14 0.72
CA ILE A 19 -2.90 -1.72 0.29
C ILE A 19 -3.59 -1.54 -1.07
N ARG A 20 -3.31 -2.40 -2.06
CA ARG A 20 -3.97 -2.34 -3.38
C ARG A 20 -5.48 -2.51 -3.28
N ARG A 21 -5.95 -3.44 -2.43
CA ARG A 21 -7.38 -3.64 -2.16
C ARG A 21 -8.01 -2.42 -1.50
N ALA A 22 -7.32 -1.78 -0.55
CA ALA A 22 -7.79 -0.57 0.11
C ALA A 22 -7.92 0.60 -0.89
N ARG A 23 -6.91 0.80 -1.75
CA ARG A 23 -6.97 1.77 -2.85
C ARG A 23 -8.17 1.52 -3.76
N GLN A 24 -8.39 0.29 -4.20
CA GLN A 24 -9.54 -0.05 -5.05
C GLN A 24 -10.86 0.31 -4.37
N LYS A 25 -11.03 -0.06 -3.09
CA LYS A 25 -12.23 0.30 -2.31
C LYS A 25 -12.42 1.81 -2.20
N ALA A 26 -11.36 2.58 -2.00
CA ALA A 26 -11.43 4.04 -1.96
C ALA A 26 -11.90 4.62 -3.30
N LEU A 27 -11.29 4.20 -4.41
CA LEU A 27 -11.69 4.65 -5.75
C LEU A 27 -13.13 4.26 -6.10
N ASP A 28 -13.56 3.06 -5.72
CA ASP A 28 -14.95 2.62 -5.93
C ASP A 28 -15.94 3.42 -5.10
N ALA A 29 -15.60 3.76 -3.86
CA ALA A 29 -16.42 4.62 -3.01
C ALA A 29 -16.53 6.05 -3.60
N MET A 30 -15.41 6.59 -4.09
CA MET A 30 -15.38 7.90 -4.75
C MET A 30 -16.23 7.92 -6.03
N LYS A 31 -16.13 6.88 -6.87
CA LYS A 31 -16.98 6.76 -8.08
C LYS A 31 -18.47 6.70 -7.73
N LYS A 32 -18.84 5.93 -6.70
CA LYS A 32 -20.23 5.85 -6.24
C LYS A 32 -20.77 7.19 -5.73
N ALA A 33 -19.91 7.97 -5.09
CA ALA A 33 -20.25 9.27 -4.57
C ALA A 33 -19.99 10.41 -5.57
N GLY A 34 -19.53 10.11 -6.80
CA GLY A 34 -19.04 11.10 -7.77
C GLY A 34 -20.08 12.11 -8.27
N SER A 35 -21.37 11.86 -8.06
CA SER A 35 -22.45 12.85 -8.28
C SER A 35 -22.66 13.80 -7.09
N SER A 36 -21.95 13.61 -5.98
CA SER A 36 -22.14 14.33 -4.71
C SER A 36 -21.04 15.37 -4.43
N TYR A 37 -19.95 15.38 -5.21
CA TYR A 37 -18.82 16.28 -4.99
C TYR A 37 -18.44 17.04 -6.28
N PRO A 38 -17.92 18.28 -6.16
CA PRO A 38 -17.32 19.00 -7.28
C PRO A 38 -16.16 18.23 -7.92
N LYS A 39 -15.95 18.42 -9.23
CA LYS A 39 -14.89 17.75 -10.00
C LYS A 39 -13.49 17.98 -9.41
N ASP A 40 -13.21 19.19 -8.96
CA ASP A 40 -11.91 19.57 -8.39
C ASP A 40 -11.62 18.83 -7.08
N ASP A 41 -12.64 18.67 -6.23
CA ASP A 41 -12.52 17.91 -4.98
C ASP A 41 -12.33 16.42 -5.26
N ALA A 42 -13.02 15.87 -6.26
CA ALA A 42 -12.84 14.48 -6.68
C ALA A 42 -11.40 14.22 -7.16
N GLU A 43 -10.83 15.11 -7.98
CA GLU A 43 -9.45 14.98 -8.45
C GLU A 43 -8.43 15.13 -7.31
N ARG A 44 -8.68 16.03 -6.34
CA ARG A 44 -7.84 16.15 -5.14
C ARG A 44 -7.83 14.87 -4.32
N LEU A 45 -9.01 14.29 -4.08
CA LEU A 45 -9.15 13.03 -3.35
C LEU A 45 -8.45 11.86 -4.08
N GLU A 46 -8.50 11.80 -5.42
CA GLU A 46 -7.81 10.75 -6.18
C GLU A 46 -6.29 10.86 -6.02
N LYS A 47 -5.75 12.09 -6.07
CA LYS A 47 -4.32 12.35 -5.83
C LYS A 47 -3.92 11.99 -4.40
N GLU A 48 -4.70 12.35 -3.40
CA GLU A 48 -4.42 11.99 -2.00
C GLU A 48 -4.41 10.47 -1.80
N VAL A 49 -5.38 9.75 -2.35
CA VAL A 49 -5.44 8.28 -2.30
C VAL A 49 -4.19 7.67 -2.97
N GLU A 50 -3.77 8.20 -4.11
CA GLU A 50 -2.57 7.75 -4.81
C GLU A 50 -1.30 7.97 -3.96
N GLU A 51 -1.11 9.17 -3.42
CA GLU A 51 0.06 9.51 -2.62
C GLU A 51 0.14 8.70 -1.33
N VAL A 52 -0.98 8.51 -0.64
CA VAL A 52 -1.07 7.63 0.54
C VAL A 52 -0.73 6.19 0.17
N THR A 53 -1.25 5.69 -0.97
CA THR A 53 -0.94 4.33 -1.45
C THR A 53 0.56 4.17 -1.72
N LYS A 54 1.19 5.10 -2.45
CA LYS A 54 2.63 5.07 -2.75
C LYS A 54 3.46 5.08 -1.47
N LYS A 55 3.11 5.94 -0.51
CA LYS A 55 3.80 6.03 0.78
C LYS A 55 3.81 4.70 1.52
N PHE A 56 2.66 4.03 1.61
CA PHE A 56 2.56 2.77 2.35
C PHE A 56 3.18 1.59 1.63
N ILE A 57 3.15 1.55 0.28
CA ILE A 57 3.89 0.54 -0.49
C ILE A 57 5.40 0.68 -0.23
N LYS A 58 5.94 1.90 -0.32
CA LYS A 58 7.35 2.16 -0.04
C LYS A 58 7.73 1.76 1.39
N SER A 59 6.89 2.12 2.37
CA SER A 59 7.10 1.73 3.76
C SER A 59 7.15 0.21 3.95
N ALA A 60 6.27 -0.55 3.28
CA ALA A 60 6.27 -2.01 3.34
C ALA A 60 7.54 -2.62 2.73
N GLU A 61 8.01 -2.06 1.60
CA GLU A 61 9.26 -2.50 0.96
C GLU A 61 10.49 -2.18 1.81
N ASP A 62 10.57 -1.00 2.39
CA ASP A 62 11.69 -0.58 3.24
C ASP A 62 11.75 -1.43 4.52
N MET A 63 10.60 -1.73 5.14
CA MET A 63 10.53 -2.65 6.28
C MET A 63 10.96 -4.07 5.91
N CYS A 64 10.54 -4.58 4.75
CA CYS A 64 10.94 -5.89 4.25
C CYS A 64 12.47 -5.98 4.10
N LYS A 65 13.08 -4.99 3.45
CA LYS A 65 14.54 -4.90 3.26
C LYS A 65 15.29 -4.79 4.59
N ALA A 66 14.79 -3.97 5.51
CA ALA A 66 15.41 -3.83 6.84
C ALA A 66 15.40 -5.16 7.59
N LYS A 67 14.25 -5.86 7.59
CA LYS A 67 14.11 -7.14 8.29
C LYS A 67 14.92 -8.27 7.65
N GLU A 68 14.98 -8.32 6.32
CA GLU A 68 15.83 -9.28 5.61
C GLU A 68 17.33 -9.07 5.92
N LYS A 69 17.77 -7.81 6.02
CA LYS A 69 19.15 -7.49 6.45
C LYS A 69 19.41 -7.95 7.88
N GLU A 70 18.51 -7.68 8.83
CA GLU A 70 18.65 -8.15 10.21
C GLU A 70 18.75 -9.68 10.30
N ILE A 71 17.93 -10.41 9.53
CA ILE A 71 17.92 -11.89 9.52
C ILE A 71 19.21 -12.47 8.90
N THR A 72 19.84 -11.75 7.98
CA THR A 72 21.05 -12.21 7.27
C THR A 72 22.33 -11.80 8.00
N ALA A 73 22.29 -10.75 8.83
CA ALA A 73 23.43 -10.22 9.58
C ALA A 73 23.58 -10.85 10.98
N GLY A 74 22.54 -11.51 11.51
CA GLY A 74 22.61 -12.32 12.73
C GLY A 74 22.75 -13.80 12.41
#